data_AF-A0A1Y2FTJ6-F1
#
_entry.id   AF-A0A1Y2FTJ6-F1
#
_cell.length_a   1.000
_cell.length_b   1.000
_cell.length_c   1.000
_cell.angle_alpha   90.00
_cell.angle_beta   90.00
_cell.angle_gamma   90.00
#
_symmetry.space_group_name_H-M   'P 1'
#
loop_
_entity.id
_entity.type
_entity.pdbx_description
1 polymer ?
#
loop_
_entity_poly.entity_id
_entity_poly.type
_entity_poly.pdbx_seq_one_letter_code
_entity_poly.pdbx_strand_id
1 'polypeptide(L)'
;MNDNYTSIGNIFLLKEPMGLPKDHIQKIEDLLQGPLPKALKNYYEWCGGCKDMNSAQDFLLTLDGRYGHYAFKNFLHPDYFAFYVENQCVYVWGFKKTEGYAKGDPEVYESSDLGKTWSPTGNSLSQFLNSHAYMNFIFSMEYFNEDFVDATEEQVQQLKEQFPIIENVGSPTTTTNNNNNNNIQYLQPYEDTIIMIQEGVDEKYELYYSSRSKQNFKKINRIILRMTGFEFDSESESNSDSD
;
A
#
# COMPACT_ATOMS: atom_id res chain seq x y z
N MET A 1 -17.12 -4.12 -9.43
CA MET A 1 -15.66 -3.95 -9.35
C MET A 1 -15.02 -5.10 -10.10
N ASN A 2 -13.90 -4.92 -10.80
CA ASN A 2 -13.16 -6.06 -11.35
C ASN A 2 -12.69 -6.95 -10.19
N ASP A 3 -12.75 -8.28 -10.33
CA ASP A 3 -12.44 -9.23 -9.26
C ASP A 3 -11.07 -8.96 -8.61
N ASN A 4 -10.09 -8.51 -9.41
CA ASN A 4 -8.73 -8.22 -8.96
C ASN A 4 -8.61 -7.08 -7.95
N TYR A 5 -9.61 -6.20 -7.82
CA TYR A 5 -9.54 -5.02 -6.94
C TYR A 5 -10.71 -4.93 -5.95
N THR A 6 -11.56 -5.96 -5.89
CA THR A 6 -12.70 -5.99 -4.96
C THR A 6 -12.27 -5.89 -3.51
N SER A 7 -11.18 -6.56 -3.13
CA SER A 7 -10.62 -6.53 -1.77
C SER A 7 -10.24 -5.10 -1.34
N ILE A 8 -9.43 -4.42 -2.16
CA ILE A 8 -9.00 -3.05 -1.87
C ILE A 8 -10.17 -2.06 -1.97
N GLY A 9 -11.14 -2.28 -2.85
CA GLY A 9 -12.36 -1.49 -2.85
C GLY A 9 -13.16 -1.62 -1.55
N ASN A 10 -13.23 -2.81 -0.98
CA ASN A 10 -13.94 -3.05 0.27
C ASN A 10 -13.28 -2.35 1.47
N ILE A 11 -11.97 -2.47 1.66
CA ILE A 11 -11.29 -1.84 2.81
C ILE A 11 -11.37 -0.30 2.76
N PHE A 12 -11.37 0.28 1.56
CA PHE A 12 -11.55 1.72 1.35
C PHE A 12 -13.02 2.14 1.17
N LEU A 13 -13.98 1.22 1.36
CA LEU A 13 -15.43 1.45 1.29
C LEU A 13 -15.90 2.08 -0.04
N LEU A 14 -15.25 1.72 -1.15
CA LEU A 14 -15.63 2.18 -2.49
C LEU A 14 -16.92 1.50 -2.94
N LYS A 15 -18.04 2.23 -2.85
CA LYS A 15 -19.37 1.77 -3.32
C LYS A 15 -19.55 1.88 -4.83
N GLU A 16 -18.80 2.76 -5.47
CA GLU A 16 -18.81 3.04 -6.90
C GLU A 16 -17.37 3.26 -7.41
N PRO A 17 -17.09 3.10 -8.72
CA PRO A 17 -15.79 3.43 -9.28
C PRO A 17 -15.35 4.85 -8.94
N MET A 18 -14.21 4.98 -8.28
CA MET A 18 -13.54 6.26 -8.04
C MET A 18 -12.28 6.30 -8.89
N GLY A 19 -12.47 6.41 -10.20
CA GLY A 19 -11.39 6.36 -11.18
C GLY A 19 -10.79 7.71 -11.55
N LEU A 20 -9.70 7.66 -12.30
CA LEU A 20 -9.17 8.79 -13.05
C LEU A 20 -10.13 9.19 -14.19
N PRO A 21 -10.15 10.47 -14.60
CA PRO A 21 -10.89 10.89 -15.77
C PRO A 21 -10.49 10.11 -17.02
N LYS A 22 -11.46 9.76 -17.88
CA LYS A 22 -11.19 8.97 -19.10
C LYS A 22 -10.18 9.64 -20.04
N ASP A 23 -10.25 10.96 -20.19
CA ASP A 23 -9.31 11.72 -21.00
C ASP A 23 -7.89 11.71 -20.41
N HIS A 24 -7.77 11.60 -19.09
CA HIS A 24 -6.50 11.44 -18.39
C HIS A 24 -5.88 10.07 -18.70
N ILE A 25 -6.68 9.00 -18.63
CA ILE A 25 -6.24 7.64 -18.97
C ILE A 25 -5.80 7.58 -20.45
N GLN A 26 -6.57 8.19 -21.36
CA GLN A 26 -6.21 8.24 -22.78
C GLN A 26 -4.88 8.96 -23.01
N LYS A 27 -4.66 10.11 -22.37
CA LYS A 27 -3.38 10.84 -22.48
C LYS A 27 -2.19 10.01 -21.96
N ILE A 28 -2.40 9.17 -20.95
CA ILE A 28 -1.37 8.24 -20.47
C ILE A 28 -1.07 7.17 -21.55
N GLU A 29 -2.10 6.59 -22.17
CA GLU A 29 -1.94 5.64 -23.28
C GLU A 29 -1.20 6.27 -24.48
N ASP A 30 -1.51 7.53 -24.80
CA ASP A 30 -0.84 8.29 -25.86
C ASP A 30 0.65 8.50 -25.55
N LEU A 31 1.00 8.82 -24.29
CA LEU A 31 2.39 8.98 -23.83
C LEU A 31 3.16 7.67 -23.81
N LEU A 32 2.48 6.58 -23.45
CA LEU A 32 3.02 5.24 -23.52
C LEU A 32 3.31 4.88 -24.99
N GLN A 33 2.55 5.42 -25.95
CA GLN A 33 2.52 5.03 -27.37
C GLN A 33 1.97 3.62 -27.56
N GLY A 34 0.98 3.26 -26.75
CA GLY A 34 0.32 1.95 -26.79
C GLY A 34 -0.73 1.80 -25.69
N PRO A 35 -1.49 0.70 -25.70
CA PRO A 35 -2.50 0.46 -24.69
C PRO A 35 -1.87 0.25 -23.30
N LEU A 36 -2.56 0.68 -22.26
CA LEU A 36 -2.21 0.31 -20.89
C LEU A 36 -2.45 -1.19 -20.67
N PRO A 37 -1.63 -1.86 -19.84
CA PRO A 37 -1.95 -3.20 -19.36
C PRO A 37 -3.32 -3.23 -18.70
N LYS A 38 -4.08 -4.31 -18.93
CA LYS A 38 -5.44 -4.48 -18.38
C LYS A 38 -5.49 -4.27 -16.86
N ALA A 39 -4.50 -4.76 -16.12
CA ALA A 39 -4.40 -4.59 -14.68
C ALA A 39 -4.37 -3.10 -14.28
N LEU A 40 -3.46 -2.32 -14.86
CA LEU A 40 -3.33 -0.89 -14.54
C LEU A 40 -4.51 -0.06 -15.04
N LYS A 41 -5.04 -0.36 -16.23
CA LYS A 41 -6.23 0.32 -16.76
C LYS A 41 -7.43 0.14 -15.84
N ASN A 42 -7.69 -1.09 -15.41
CA ASN A 42 -8.78 -1.38 -14.47
C ASN A 42 -8.57 -0.67 -13.12
N TYR A 43 -7.32 -0.59 -12.64
CA TYR A 43 -7.00 0.12 -11.41
C TYR A 43 -7.27 1.62 -11.56
N TYR A 44 -6.82 2.25 -12.65
CA TYR A 44 -7.09 3.65 -12.94
C TYR A 44 -8.59 3.94 -13.06
N GLU A 45 -9.38 3.04 -13.65
CA GLU A 45 -10.82 3.23 -13.81
C GLU A 45 -11.61 3.04 -12.51
N TRP A 46 -11.16 2.20 -11.58
CA TRP A 46 -11.91 1.89 -10.34
C TRP A 46 -11.37 2.57 -9.09
N CYS A 47 -10.06 2.68 -8.97
CA CYS A 47 -9.36 3.03 -7.73
C CYS A 47 -8.47 4.27 -7.89
N GLY A 48 -8.02 4.59 -9.10
CA GLY A 48 -7.01 5.62 -9.35
C GLY A 48 -7.42 7.04 -8.98
N GLY A 49 -8.70 7.28 -8.68
CA GLY A 49 -9.23 8.54 -8.16
C GLY A 49 -9.25 8.62 -6.62
N CYS A 50 -9.10 7.51 -5.92
CA CYS A 50 -9.16 7.45 -4.45
C CYS A 50 -7.88 8.02 -3.83
N LYS A 51 -8.00 9.14 -3.12
CA LYS A 51 -6.84 9.82 -2.50
C LYS A 51 -6.17 8.94 -1.45
N ASP A 52 -6.93 8.40 -0.51
CA ASP A 52 -6.41 7.59 0.60
C ASP A 52 -5.62 6.37 0.09
N MET A 53 -6.03 5.77 -1.03
CA MET A 53 -5.30 4.65 -1.66
C MET A 53 -3.99 5.05 -2.33
N ASN A 54 -3.87 6.31 -2.75
CA ASN A 54 -2.88 6.73 -3.74
C ASN A 54 -1.93 7.84 -3.29
N SER A 55 -2.08 8.35 -2.06
CA SER A 55 -1.29 9.48 -1.58
C SER A 55 -0.98 9.46 -0.08
N ALA A 56 -0.46 8.36 0.43
CA ALA A 56 -0.08 8.24 1.84
C ALA A 56 1.40 7.96 2.02
N GLN A 57 1.80 6.69 2.03
CA GLN A 57 3.22 6.32 2.08
C GLN A 57 3.87 6.55 0.72
N ASP A 58 3.17 6.17 -0.34
CA ASP A 58 3.68 6.23 -1.70
C ASP A 58 2.61 6.83 -2.63
N PHE A 59 3.06 7.33 -3.78
CA PHE A 59 2.26 8.17 -4.67
C PHE A 59 2.01 7.53 -6.03
N LEU A 60 0.74 7.43 -6.41
CA LEU A 60 0.37 7.11 -7.79
C LEU A 60 0.75 8.26 -8.72
N LEU A 61 1.55 7.96 -9.74
CA LEU A 61 1.96 8.94 -10.73
C LEU A 61 0.79 9.27 -11.67
N THR A 62 0.45 10.56 -11.73
CA THR A 62 -0.66 11.10 -12.52
C THR A 62 -0.21 12.34 -13.29
N LEU A 63 -0.77 12.55 -14.49
CA LEU A 63 -0.38 13.66 -15.38
C LEU A 63 -0.56 15.04 -14.75
N ASP A 64 -1.54 15.20 -13.88
CA ASP A 64 -1.84 16.44 -13.18
C ASP A 64 -1.16 16.54 -11.81
N GLY A 65 -0.41 15.51 -11.38
CA GLY A 65 0.31 15.50 -10.11
C GLY A 65 -0.59 15.55 -8.88
N ARG A 66 -1.84 15.06 -8.97
CA ARG A 66 -2.83 15.23 -7.88
C ARG A 66 -2.50 14.53 -6.57
N TYR A 67 -1.64 13.52 -6.59
CA TYR A 67 -1.34 12.69 -5.41
C TYR A 67 0.01 12.97 -4.78
N GLY A 68 0.94 13.63 -5.47
CA GLY A 68 2.27 13.91 -4.93
C GLY A 68 2.84 15.18 -5.53
N HIS A 69 4.00 15.60 -5.02
CA HIS A 69 4.65 16.83 -5.48
C HIS A 69 5.42 16.65 -6.80
N TYR A 70 5.43 15.43 -7.34
CA TYR A 70 6.27 15.07 -8.47
C TYR A 70 5.46 15.04 -9.77
N ALA A 71 5.95 15.78 -10.76
CA ALA A 71 5.34 15.79 -12.07
C ALA A 71 5.64 14.47 -12.81
N PHE A 72 4.60 13.81 -13.33
CA PHE A 72 4.71 12.57 -14.12
C PHE A 72 5.82 12.60 -15.18
N LYS A 73 6.01 13.76 -15.82
CA LYS A 73 7.06 13.98 -16.84
C LYS A 73 8.50 13.69 -16.35
N ASN A 74 8.73 13.72 -15.04
CA ASN A 74 10.04 13.45 -14.45
C ASN A 74 10.35 11.95 -14.37
N PHE A 75 9.35 11.09 -14.59
CA PHE A 75 9.47 9.62 -14.55
C PHE A 75 9.21 8.99 -15.92
N LEU A 76 9.54 9.72 -16.98
CA LEU A 76 9.51 9.21 -18.34
C LEU A 76 10.81 8.47 -18.63
N HIS A 77 10.71 7.15 -18.77
CA HIS A 77 11.85 6.30 -19.11
C HIS A 77 11.67 5.72 -20.54
N PRO A 78 12.76 5.49 -21.29
CA PRO A 78 12.66 4.97 -22.66
C PRO A 78 11.94 3.63 -22.72
N ASP A 79 12.38 2.66 -21.91
CA ASP A 79 11.93 1.26 -21.98
C ASP A 79 10.91 0.87 -20.90
N TYR A 80 10.75 1.72 -19.88
CA TYR A 80 9.88 1.47 -18.74
C TYR A 80 8.79 2.53 -18.63
N PHE A 81 7.63 2.12 -18.13
CA PHE A 81 6.56 3.02 -17.73
C PHE A 81 6.49 3.02 -16.20
N ALA A 82 6.86 4.13 -15.58
CA ALA A 82 6.71 4.33 -14.15
C ALA A 82 5.27 4.72 -13.82
N PHE A 83 4.71 4.11 -12.78
CA PHE A 83 3.32 4.35 -12.36
C PHE A 83 3.18 4.66 -10.88
N TYR A 84 4.20 4.39 -10.06
CA TYR A 84 4.23 4.71 -8.63
C TYR A 84 5.60 5.22 -8.22
N VAL A 85 5.65 6.06 -7.19
CA VAL A 85 6.89 6.57 -6.60
C VAL A 85 6.77 6.65 -5.09
N GLU A 86 7.85 6.34 -4.41
CA GLU A 86 7.94 6.42 -2.95
C GLU A 86 7.96 7.87 -2.47
N ASN A 87 7.50 8.16 -1.24
CA ASN A 87 7.32 9.55 -0.79
C ASN A 87 8.59 10.42 -0.80
N GLN A 88 9.78 9.82 -0.67
CA GLN A 88 11.08 10.50 -0.75
C GLN A 88 11.72 10.38 -2.14
N CYS A 89 11.04 9.76 -3.11
CA CYS A 89 11.57 9.42 -4.44
C CYS A 89 12.81 8.53 -4.39
N VAL A 90 13.00 7.76 -3.32
CA VAL A 90 14.08 6.78 -3.26
C VAL A 90 13.77 5.65 -4.23
N TYR A 91 12.51 5.18 -4.25
CA TYR A 91 12.06 4.12 -5.14
C TYR A 91 11.03 4.59 -6.16
N VAL A 92 11.14 4.07 -7.38
CA VAL A 92 10.17 4.23 -8.46
C VAL A 92 9.78 2.84 -8.95
N TRP A 93 8.48 2.62 -9.15
CA TRP A 93 7.97 1.35 -9.67
C TRP A 93 7.34 1.51 -11.04
N GLY A 94 7.60 0.52 -11.88
CA GLY A 94 7.21 0.53 -13.28
C GLY A 94 7.12 -0.85 -13.89
N PHE A 95 6.72 -0.91 -15.16
CA PHE A 95 6.78 -2.13 -15.97
C PHE A 95 7.52 -1.85 -17.28
N LYS A 96 8.13 -2.88 -17.86
CA LYS A 96 8.73 -2.79 -19.21
C LYS A 96 7.64 -2.58 -20.25
N LYS A 97 7.75 -1.53 -21.07
CA LYS A 97 6.72 -1.16 -22.06
C LYS A 97 6.39 -2.30 -23.03
N THR A 98 7.41 -3.01 -23.50
CA THR A 98 7.26 -4.16 -24.40
C THR A 98 6.42 -5.28 -23.78
N GLU A 99 6.55 -5.51 -22.47
CA GLU A 99 5.73 -6.47 -21.75
C GLU A 99 4.32 -5.97 -21.52
N GLY A 100 4.16 -4.68 -21.20
CA GLY A 100 2.85 -4.08 -20.99
C GLY A 100 1.94 -4.15 -22.21
N TYR A 101 2.50 -4.06 -23.42
CA TYR A 101 1.74 -4.25 -24.67
C TYR A 101 1.33 -5.69 -24.92
N ALA A 102 2.13 -6.64 -24.45
CA ALA A 102 1.93 -8.07 -24.70
C ALA A 102 1.10 -8.76 -23.61
N LYS A 103 1.18 -8.27 -22.36
CA LYS A 103 0.61 -8.90 -21.18
C LYS A 103 -0.42 -7.98 -20.53
N GLY A 104 -1.59 -8.53 -20.19
CA GLY A 104 -2.60 -7.81 -19.42
C GLY A 104 -2.17 -7.48 -17.99
N ASP A 105 -1.25 -8.26 -17.43
CA ASP A 105 -0.73 -8.14 -16.06
C ASP A 105 0.79 -8.41 -16.06
N PRO A 106 1.62 -7.45 -16.50
CA PRO A 106 3.07 -7.62 -16.61
C PRO A 106 3.75 -7.67 -15.23
N GLU A 107 5.02 -8.07 -15.23
CA GLU A 107 5.86 -8.00 -14.03
C GLU A 107 6.21 -6.55 -13.67
N VAL A 108 6.28 -6.26 -12.37
CA VAL A 108 6.71 -4.96 -11.84
C VAL A 108 8.20 -4.96 -11.57
N TYR A 109 8.82 -3.84 -11.90
CA TYR A 109 10.22 -3.53 -11.68
C TYR A 109 10.33 -2.32 -10.76
N GLU A 110 11.37 -2.31 -9.94
CA GLU A 110 11.71 -1.18 -9.08
C GLU A 110 13.05 -0.58 -9.48
N SER A 111 13.21 0.71 -9.20
CA SER A 111 14.46 1.44 -9.40
C SER A 111 14.74 2.34 -8.21
N SER A 112 15.95 2.27 -7.68
CA SER A 112 16.43 3.13 -6.58
C SER A 112 17.35 4.29 -7.03
N ASP A 113 17.49 4.48 -8.35
CA ASP A 113 18.41 5.45 -8.95
C ASP A 113 17.73 6.32 -10.03
N LEU A 114 16.41 6.50 -9.88
CA LEU A 114 15.54 7.25 -10.79
C LEU A 114 15.54 6.68 -12.21
N GLY A 115 15.45 5.36 -12.32
CA GLY A 115 15.21 4.61 -13.55
C GLY A 115 16.45 4.37 -14.41
N LYS A 116 17.67 4.50 -13.85
CA LYS A 116 18.90 4.10 -14.56
C LYS A 116 19.10 2.60 -14.51
N THR A 117 18.79 1.97 -13.37
CA THR A 117 18.78 0.53 -13.18
C THR A 117 17.42 0.07 -12.67
N TRP A 118 16.98 -1.09 -13.15
CA TRP A 118 15.67 -1.67 -12.83
C TRP A 118 15.85 -3.12 -12.42
N SER A 119 15.28 -3.49 -11.28
CA SER A 119 15.29 -4.84 -10.74
C SER A 119 13.87 -5.40 -10.71
N PRO A 120 13.66 -6.68 -11.06
CA PRO A 120 12.33 -7.29 -10.97
C PRO A 120 11.92 -7.39 -9.50
N THR A 121 10.65 -7.08 -9.23
CA THR A 121 10.04 -7.24 -7.90
C THR A 121 9.47 -8.64 -7.67
N GLY A 122 9.43 -9.50 -8.69
CA GLY A 122 8.74 -10.79 -8.62
C GLY A 122 7.21 -10.71 -8.53
N ASN A 123 6.63 -9.51 -8.43
CA ASN A 123 5.19 -9.28 -8.41
C ASN A 123 4.63 -9.03 -9.81
N SER A 124 3.43 -9.52 -10.09
CA SER A 124 2.61 -8.97 -11.17
C SER A 124 2.09 -7.58 -10.83
N LEU A 125 1.68 -6.83 -11.83
CA LEU A 125 1.16 -5.47 -11.67
C LEU A 125 -0.07 -5.44 -10.77
N SER A 126 -1.00 -6.38 -10.90
CA SER A 126 -2.17 -6.46 -10.04
C SER A 126 -1.83 -6.87 -8.61
N GLN A 127 -0.85 -7.74 -8.39
CA GLN A 127 -0.34 -8.07 -7.05
C GLN A 127 0.22 -6.82 -6.39
N PHE A 128 1.17 -6.14 -7.05
CA PHE A 128 1.77 -4.91 -6.55
C PHE A 128 0.70 -3.87 -6.17
N LEU A 129 -0.25 -3.58 -7.08
CA LEU A 129 -1.29 -2.58 -6.83
C LEU A 129 -2.19 -2.92 -5.64
N ASN A 130 -2.43 -4.22 -5.38
CA ASN A 130 -3.13 -4.66 -4.18
C ASN A 130 -2.26 -4.49 -2.92
N SER A 131 -1.03 -5.03 -2.92
CA SER A 131 -0.09 -4.91 -1.78
C SER A 131 0.07 -3.47 -1.34
N HIS A 132 0.24 -2.59 -2.32
CA HIS A 132 0.53 -1.20 -2.11
C HIS A 132 -0.68 -0.42 -1.59
N ALA A 133 -1.90 -0.78 -2.02
CA ALA A 133 -3.11 -0.18 -1.47
C ALA A 133 -3.31 -0.55 0.01
N TYR A 134 -2.97 -1.78 0.41
CA TYR A 134 -2.98 -2.16 1.84
C TYR A 134 -1.92 -1.41 2.64
N MET A 135 -0.71 -1.24 2.10
CA MET A 135 0.31 -0.41 2.74
C MET A 135 -0.17 1.04 2.89
N ASN A 136 -0.68 1.66 1.82
CA ASN A 136 -1.23 3.02 1.89
C ASN A 136 -2.43 3.13 2.83
N PHE A 137 -3.22 2.06 3.03
CA PHE A 137 -4.29 2.06 4.02
C PHE A 137 -3.76 2.33 5.43
N ILE A 138 -2.62 1.74 5.81
CA ILE A 138 -2.00 1.98 7.13
C ILE A 138 -1.77 3.46 7.37
N PHE A 139 -1.21 4.16 6.38
CA PHE A 139 -0.75 5.54 6.52
C PHE A 139 -1.77 6.60 6.10
N SER A 140 -2.96 6.21 5.62
CA SER A 140 -3.99 7.16 5.15
C SER A 140 -5.18 7.34 6.09
N MET A 141 -5.37 6.46 7.08
CA MET A 141 -6.52 6.56 7.97
C MET A 141 -6.32 7.61 9.06
N GLU A 142 -7.42 8.22 9.52
CA GLU A 142 -7.40 9.19 10.63
C GLU A 142 -6.88 8.56 11.94
N TYR A 143 -7.20 7.29 12.19
CA TYR A 143 -6.76 6.56 13.37
C TYR A 143 -5.71 5.53 12.97
N PHE A 144 -4.44 5.89 13.12
CA PHE A 144 -3.30 5.00 12.92
C PHE A 144 -2.31 5.18 14.08
N ASN A 145 -1.44 4.21 14.30
CA ASN A 145 -0.33 4.39 15.23
C ASN A 145 0.78 5.19 14.56
N GLU A 146 1.09 6.36 15.13
CA GLU A 146 2.09 7.28 14.57
C GLU A 146 3.49 6.64 14.52
N ASP A 147 3.83 5.84 15.55
CA ASP A 147 5.05 5.04 15.62
C ASP A 147 4.72 3.56 15.57
N PHE A 148 5.60 2.75 14.99
CA PHE A 148 5.48 1.30 15.02
C PHE A 148 5.68 0.74 16.42
N VAL A 149 5.10 -0.43 16.67
CA VAL A 149 5.30 -1.19 17.90
C VAL A 149 6.19 -2.38 17.61
N ASP A 150 7.31 -2.49 18.33
CA ASP A 150 8.17 -3.68 18.32
C ASP A 150 7.40 -4.90 18.83
N ALA A 151 7.51 -6.01 18.11
CA ALA A 151 6.97 -7.30 18.51
C ALA A 151 7.99 -8.43 18.29
N THR A 152 7.98 -9.41 19.18
CA THR A 152 8.71 -10.67 19.01
C THR A 152 7.96 -11.62 18.08
N GLU A 153 8.64 -12.65 17.60
CA GLU A 153 8.00 -13.70 16.78
C GLU A 153 6.83 -14.39 17.52
N GLU A 154 6.97 -14.63 18.82
CA GLU A 154 5.90 -15.20 19.65
C GLU A 154 4.66 -14.30 19.68
N GLN A 155 4.86 -12.98 19.83
CA GLN A 155 3.77 -12.00 19.84
C GLN A 155 3.09 -11.89 18.46
N VAL A 156 3.87 -11.92 17.39
CA VAL A 156 3.33 -11.97 16.02
C VAL A 156 2.51 -13.24 15.79
N GLN A 157 2.97 -14.39 16.29
CA GLN A 157 2.24 -15.64 16.19
C GLN A 157 0.90 -15.58 16.96
N GLN A 158 0.88 -14.97 18.15
CA GLN A 158 -0.37 -14.74 18.89
C GLN A 158 -1.36 -13.87 18.10
N LEU A 159 -0.90 -12.81 17.43
CA LEU A 159 -1.76 -11.98 16.58
C LEU A 159 -2.34 -12.76 15.39
N LYS A 160 -1.52 -13.60 14.75
CA LYS A 160 -1.94 -14.44 13.61
C LYS A 160 -2.96 -15.51 14.01
N GLU A 161 -2.89 -16.00 15.25
CA GLU A 161 -3.88 -16.93 15.80
C GLU A 161 -5.18 -16.22 16.18
N GLN A 162 -5.10 -14.95 16.55
CA GLN A 162 -6.24 -14.16 16.99
C GLN A 162 -7.02 -13.50 15.84
N PHE A 163 -6.33 -13.10 14.77
CA PHE A 163 -6.92 -12.31 13.68
C PHE A 163 -6.73 -12.95 12.31
N PRO A 164 -7.71 -12.80 11.40
CA PRO A 164 -7.60 -13.31 10.03
C PRO A 164 -6.40 -12.71 9.29
N ILE A 165 -5.60 -13.56 8.65
CA ILE A 165 -4.57 -13.17 7.70
C ILE A 165 -5.24 -12.82 6.36
N ILE A 166 -4.78 -11.74 5.73
CA ILE A 166 -5.20 -11.37 4.39
C ILE A 166 -4.29 -12.06 3.38
N GLU A 167 -4.76 -13.19 2.87
CA GLU A 167 -4.04 -13.99 1.88
C GLU A 167 -3.85 -13.25 0.56
N ASN A 168 -2.78 -13.58 -0.17
CA ASN A 168 -2.49 -13.12 -1.54
C ASN A 168 -2.27 -11.61 -1.73
N VAL A 169 -2.05 -10.85 -0.65
CA VAL A 169 -1.68 -9.44 -0.74
C VAL A 169 -0.17 -9.27 -1.00
N GLY A 170 0.69 -10.13 -0.44
CA GLY A 170 2.14 -10.09 -0.70
C GLY A 170 2.84 -8.80 -0.21
N SER A 171 4.13 -8.66 -0.53
CA SER A 171 4.93 -7.46 -0.24
C SER A 171 5.05 -6.59 -1.50
N PRO A 172 4.88 -5.26 -1.42
CA PRO A 172 5.02 -4.36 -2.58
C PRO A 172 6.48 -4.24 -3.07
N THR A 173 7.47 -4.62 -2.27
CA THR A 173 8.89 -4.50 -2.62
C THR A 173 9.63 -5.82 -2.47
N THR A 174 10.72 -5.98 -3.22
CA THR A 174 11.69 -7.05 -2.95
C THR A 174 13.04 -6.44 -2.75
N THR A 175 13.49 -6.34 -1.50
CA THR A 175 14.92 -6.15 -1.26
C THR A 175 15.62 -7.46 -1.60
N THR A 176 15.97 -7.65 -2.87
CA THR A 176 16.86 -8.72 -3.32
C THR A 176 18.27 -8.38 -2.87
N ASN A 177 18.59 -8.67 -1.61
CA ASN A 177 19.95 -8.95 -1.14
C ASN A 177 19.85 -9.69 0.20
N ASN A 178 20.15 -11.00 0.16
CA ASN A 178 20.31 -11.94 1.28
C ASN A 178 19.02 -12.39 1.99
N ASN A 179 18.43 -13.51 1.55
CA ASN A 179 17.61 -14.48 2.30
C ASN A 179 16.51 -14.02 3.30
N ASN A 180 16.26 -12.74 3.47
CA ASN A 180 15.23 -12.15 4.31
C ASN A 180 14.36 -11.35 3.36
N ASN A 181 13.34 -12.01 2.81
CA ASN A 181 12.26 -11.30 2.15
C ASN A 181 11.71 -10.30 3.17
N ASN A 182 11.61 -9.02 2.82
CA ASN A 182 10.77 -8.06 3.55
C ASN A 182 9.31 -8.54 3.46
N ASN A 183 8.96 -9.54 4.26
CA ASN A 183 7.68 -10.24 4.26
C ASN A 183 6.69 -9.37 5.00
N ILE A 184 6.15 -8.37 4.30
CA ILE A 184 5.01 -7.64 4.80
C ILE A 184 3.80 -8.59 4.79
N GLN A 185 3.15 -8.71 5.94
CA GLN A 185 1.93 -9.48 6.11
C GLN A 185 0.84 -8.58 6.69
N TYR A 186 -0.40 -8.87 6.33
CA TYR A 186 -1.55 -8.08 6.78
C TYR A 186 -2.54 -8.95 7.53
N LEU A 187 -3.02 -8.46 8.67
CA LEU A 187 -4.14 -9.01 9.41
C LEU A 187 -5.33 -8.05 9.34
N GLN A 188 -6.55 -8.59 9.38
CA GLN A 188 -7.78 -7.81 9.38
C GLN A 188 -8.68 -8.15 10.59
N PRO A 189 -8.45 -7.52 11.76
CA PRO A 189 -9.27 -7.77 12.94
C PRO A 189 -10.75 -7.37 12.77
N TYR A 190 -11.00 -6.33 11.98
CA TYR A 190 -12.33 -5.79 11.69
C TYR A 190 -12.39 -5.33 10.23
N GLU A 191 -13.59 -5.20 9.66
CA GLU A 191 -13.78 -4.80 8.25
C GLU A 191 -13.06 -3.50 7.87
N ASP A 192 -12.87 -2.60 8.84
CA ASP A 192 -12.31 -1.27 8.65
C ASP A 192 -10.92 -1.08 9.29
N THR A 193 -10.26 -2.17 9.68
CA THR A 193 -9.03 -2.14 10.48
C THR A 193 -8.01 -3.12 9.93
N ILE A 194 -6.79 -2.65 9.69
CA ILE A 194 -5.68 -3.44 9.17
C ILE A 194 -4.51 -3.36 10.15
N ILE A 195 -3.83 -4.49 10.36
CA ILE A 195 -2.51 -4.56 11.01
C ILE A 195 -1.52 -5.01 9.95
N MET A 196 -0.46 -4.24 9.73
CA MET A 196 0.71 -4.58 8.94
C MET A 196 1.82 -5.07 9.86
N ILE A 197 2.37 -6.24 9.53
CA ILE A 197 3.52 -6.85 10.19
C ILE A 197 4.66 -6.78 9.19
N GLN A 198 5.77 -6.15 9.58
CA GLN A 198 6.97 -6.05 8.78
C GLN A 198 8.16 -6.60 9.56
N GLU A 199 9.08 -7.30 8.91
CA GLU A 199 10.36 -7.66 9.53
C GLU A 199 11.19 -6.39 9.79
N GLY A 200 11.60 -6.21 11.05
CA GLY A 200 12.44 -5.10 11.50
C GLY A 200 13.90 -5.50 11.65
N VAL A 201 14.64 -4.71 12.42
CA VAL A 201 16.04 -4.98 12.78
C VAL A 201 16.10 -5.95 13.97
N ASP A 202 17.20 -6.70 14.11
CA ASP A 202 17.48 -7.57 15.27
C ASP A 202 16.43 -8.66 15.54
N GLU A 203 15.95 -9.34 14.50
CA GLU A 203 14.97 -10.45 14.60
C GLU A 203 13.63 -10.07 15.26
N LYS A 204 13.31 -8.77 15.24
CA LYS A 204 12.00 -8.24 15.66
C LYS A 204 11.11 -7.95 14.47
N TYR A 205 9.83 -7.77 14.77
CA TYR A 205 8.83 -7.30 13.85
C TYR A 205 8.36 -5.91 14.23
N GLU A 206 8.08 -5.09 13.23
CA GLU A 206 7.44 -3.80 13.37
C GLU A 206 5.94 -3.95 13.07
N LEU A 207 5.11 -3.53 14.02
CA LEU A 207 3.66 -3.52 13.87
C LEU A 207 3.18 -2.10 13.56
N TYR A 208 2.50 -1.97 12.42
CA TYR A 208 1.71 -0.79 12.08
C TYR A 208 0.25 -1.20 11.98
N TYR A 209 -0.68 -0.34 12.37
CA TYR A 209 -2.10 -0.63 12.31
C TYR A 209 -2.91 0.65 12.23
N SER A 210 -3.98 0.57 11.47
CA SER A 210 -4.88 1.69 11.26
C SER A 210 -6.32 1.24 11.17
N SER A 211 -7.23 2.16 11.44
CA SER A 211 -8.67 1.93 11.38
C SER A 211 -9.40 3.17 10.91
N ARG A 212 -10.52 2.98 10.22
CA ARG A 212 -11.48 4.08 9.97
C ARG A 212 -12.30 4.42 11.22
N SER A 213 -12.42 3.52 12.18
CA SER A 213 -13.21 3.72 13.39
C SER A 213 -12.31 3.93 14.61
N LYS A 214 -12.49 5.07 15.28
CA LYS A 214 -11.87 5.35 16.59
C LYS A 214 -12.07 4.21 17.59
N GLN A 215 -13.25 3.58 17.57
CA GLN A 215 -13.59 2.52 18.50
C GLN A 215 -12.78 1.25 18.21
N ASN A 216 -12.66 0.85 16.95
CA ASN A 216 -11.90 -0.34 16.57
C ASN A 216 -10.40 -0.10 16.72
N PHE A 217 -9.91 1.10 16.37
CA PHE A 217 -8.54 1.52 16.66
C PHE A 217 -8.20 1.37 18.15
N LYS A 218 -9.02 1.96 19.05
CA LYS A 218 -8.79 1.86 20.50
C LYS A 218 -8.75 0.42 21.01
N LYS A 219 -9.58 -0.48 20.45
CA LYS A 219 -9.57 -1.90 20.80
C LYS A 219 -8.27 -2.57 20.38
N ILE A 220 -7.84 -2.37 19.12
CA ILE A 220 -6.61 -2.97 18.60
C ILE A 220 -5.38 -2.40 19.30
N ASN A 221 -5.30 -1.09 19.47
CA ASN A 221 -4.25 -0.42 20.23
C ASN A 221 -4.11 -1.04 21.64
N ARG A 222 -5.23 -1.25 22.35
CA ARG A 222 -5.21 -1.89 23.67
C ARG A 222 -4.74 -3.34 23.66
N ILE A 223 -5.12 -4.11 22.64
CA ILE A 223 -4.67 -5.51 22.51
C ILE A 223 -3.16 -5.54 22.25
N ILE A 224 -2.68 -4.76 21.28
CA ILE A 224 -1.27 -4.73 20.88
C ILE A 224 -0.38 -4.21 22.02
N LEU A 225 -0.70 -3.07 22.63
CA LEU A 225 0.12 -2.50 23.71
C LEU A 225 0.20 -3.43 24.94
N ARG A 226 -0.93 -4.06 25.31
CA ARG A 226 -0.95 -5.04 26.41
C ARG A 226 -0.11 -6.27 26.10
N MET A 227 -0.17 -6.77 24.86
CA MET A 227 0.61 -7.92 24.42
C MET A 227 2.12 -7.63 24.38
N THR A 228 2.47 -6.40 24.00
CA THR A 228 3.87 -5.95 23.83
C THR A 228 4.48 -5.37 25.10
N GLY A 229 3.70 -5.28 26.19
CA GLY A 229 4.19 -4.83 27.50
C GLY A 229 4.29 -3.31 27.66
N PHE A 230 3.69 -2.55 26.75
CA PHE A 230 3.49 -1.11 26.93
C PHE A 230 2.30 -0.87 27.87
N GLU A 231 2.56 -0.32 29.05
CA GLU A 231 1.51 0.01 30.02
C GLU A 231 0.73 1.26 29.59
N PHE A 232 -0.57 1.27 29.89
CA PHE A 232 -1.41 2.45 29.74
C PHE A 232 -1.13 3.42 30.88
N ASP A 233 -0.70 4.65 30.57
CA ASP A 233 -0.90 5.77 31.51
C ASP A 233 -2.41 5.97 31.68
N SER A 234 -2.92 5.52 32.82
CA SER A 234 -4.34 5.56 33.19
C SER A 234 -4.93 6.97 33.39
N GLU A 235 -4.23 8.04 32.99
CA GLU A 235 -4.57 9.43 33.36
C GLU A 235 -5.25 10.27 32.25
N SER A 236 -5.84 9.68 31.20
CA SER A 236 -6.60 10.46 30.20
C SER A 236 -8.09 10.10 30.04
N GLU A 237 -8.64 9.23 30.90
CA GLU A 237 -10.10 8.96 30.94
C GLU A 237 -10.86 9.67 32.08
N SER A 238 -10.26 10.67 32.75
CA SER A 238 -11.00 11.56 33.65
C SER A 238 -11.00 13.00 33.13
N ASN A 239 -12.23 13.55 33.00
CA ASN A 239 -12.60 14.94 32.72
C ASN A 239 -12.82 15.32 31.24
N SER A 240 -13.96 14.93 30.68
CA SER A 240 -14.73 15.84 29.81
C SER A 240 -16.24 15.54 29.71
N ASP A 241 -16.83 14.91 30.73
CA ASP A 241 -18.29 14.86 30.90
C ASP A 241 -18.66 15.46 32.26
N SER A 242 -18.45 16.77 32.41
CA SER A 242 -19.11 17.63 33.41
C SER A 242 -18.90 19.10 33.03
N ASP A 243 -19.80 19.60 32.18
CA ASP A 243 -20.60 20.85 32.36
C ASP A 243 -21.13 21.37 31.02
#